data_AF-A0A841ULI6-F1
#
_entry.id   AF-A0A841ULI6-F1
#
_cell.length_a   1.000
_cell.length_b   1.000
_cell.length_c   1.000
_cell.angle_alpha   90.00
_cell.angle_beta   90.00
_cell.angle_gamma   90.00
#
_symmetry.space_group_name_H-M   'P 1'
#
loop_
_entity.id
_entity.type
_entity.pdbx_description
1 polymer ?
#
loop_
_entity_poly.entity_id
_entity_poly.type
_entity_poly.pdbx_seq_one_letter_code
_entity_poly.pdbx_strand_id
1 'polypeptide(L)'
;MIKNRLIPTLALAGATSLAAMLTPVAAKAVTFTVNRSWSNGSDNASLVGTVDVPIGSYTINSTGTPNPFSNVNLILTVNSNTFTLDAANTSGVFGTGQFLVNATSSTLTFNTNVSGFDRAKVRFQNSGNPLGNRLYEIGTFLDPFTSQLVNLEGSTASPGFTEVVASVSLPVTFGTAQTAQQVPEPASLFGLGVLGTLGAASTLKRKLKPSKSAEKETPKVG
;
A
#
# COMPACT_ATOMS: atom_id res chain seq x y z
N MET A 1 44.91 50.37 46.67
CA MET A 1 44.31 49.02 46.81
C MET A 1 42.82 49.14 46.47
N ILE A 2 42.17 48.41 45.57
CA ILE A 2 42.43 47.30 44.63
C ILE A 2 41.49 47.53 43.43
N LYS A 3 41.92 47.07 42.24
CA LYS A 3 41.38 47.34 40.90
C LYS A 3 39.96 46.79 40.66
N ASN A 4 39.07 47.61 40.09
CA ASN A 4 37.88 47.15 39.36
C ASN A 4 38.32 46.28 38.17
N ARG A 5 37.85 45.03 38.09
CA ARG A 5 37.97 44.20 36.89
C ARG A 5 36.58 43.79 36.42
N LEU A 6 36.22 44.30 35.24
CA LEU A 6 35.15 43.79 34.38
C LEU A 6 35.44 42.33 34.01
N ILE A 7 34.44 41.46 34.12
CA ILE A 7 34.38 40.20 33.35
C ILE A 7 32.95 40.08 32.82
N PRO A 8 32.71 40.28 31.51
CA PRO A 8 31.47 39.86 30.87
C PRO A 8 31.53 38.33 30.70
N THR A 9 30.66 37.59 31.40
CA THR A 9 30.52 36.16 31.15
C THR A 9 29.55 35.97 29.99
N LEU A 10 30.13 35.80 28.81
CA LEU A 10 29.49 35.33 27.60
C LEU A 10 29.48 33.79 27.66
N ALA A 11 28.32 33.19 27.90
CA ALA A 11 28.06 31.76 27.74
C ALA A 11 26.54 31.62 27.65
N LEU A 12 25.93 30.88 26.75
CA LEU A 12 26.39 29.95 25.74
C LEU A 12 25.19 29.89 24.78
N ALA A 13 25.43 30.07 23.48
CA ALA A 13 24.39 29.96 22.47
C ALA A 13 23.62 28.67 22.71
N GLY A 14 22.33 28.79 23.03
CA GLY A 14 21.40 27.67 22.98
C GLY A 14 21.46 27.16 21.57
N ALA A 15 22.12 26.03 21.37
CA ALA A 15 21.95 25.21 20.19
C ALA A 15 20.49 24.75 20.23
N THR A 16 19.58 25.60 19.74
CA THR A 16 18.37 25.11 19.11
C THR A 16 18.88 24.29 17.94
N SER A 17 19.11 23.01 18.21
CA SER A 17 19.22 22.01 17.17
C SER A 17 18.01 22.24 16.29
N LEU A 18 18.29 22.84 15.14
CA LEU A 18 17.52 22.78 13.94
C LEU A 18 17.34 21.28 13.69
N ALA A 19 16.35 20.69 14.37
CA ALA A 19 15.66 19.52 13.88
C ALA A 19 15.08 20.02 12.57
N ALA A 20 15.91 19.94 11.52
CA ALA A 20 15.47 20.02 10.16
C ALA A 20 14.26 19.11 10.14
N MET A 21 13.11 19.74 9.97
CA MET A 21 11.87 19.06 9.67
C MET A 21 12.17 18.31 8.38
N LEU A 22 12.70 17.11 8.53
CA LEU A 22 12.50 16.03 7.59
C LEU A 22 10.98 15.86 7.62
N THR A 23 10.31 16.66 6.79
CA THR A 23 9.03 16.26 6.26
C THR A 23 9.26 14.81 5.84
N PRO A 24 8.58 13.83 6.46
CA PRO A 24 8.69 12.48 5.97
C PRO A 24 8.28 12.57 4.51
N VAL A 25 9.22 12.34 3.60
CA VAL A 25 8.90 12.00 2.21
C VAL A 25 7.85 10.93 2.36
N ALA A 26 6.61 11.23 1.99
CA ALA A 26 5.49 10.34 2.20
C ALA A 26 5.91 8.98 1.64
N ALA A 27 6.21 8.04 2.55
CA ALA A 27 6.68 6.73 2.14
C ALA A 27 5.58 6.17 1.23
N LYS A 28 5.96 5.75 0.02
CA LYS A 28 5.00 5.24 -0.95
C LYS A 28 4.22 4.10 -0.27
N ALA A 29 2.89 4.17 -0.30
CA ALA A 29 2.06 3.13 0.25
C ALA A 29 2.27 1.81 -0.49
N VAL A 30 2.29 0.71 0.26
CA VAL A 30 2.28 -0.65 -0.27
C VAL A 30 0.84 -1.15 -0.25
N THR A 31 0.42 -1.78 -1.34
CA THR A 31 -0.89 -2.42 -1.43
C THR A 31 -0.82 -3.80 -0.81
N PHE A 32 -1.66 -4.05 0.19
CA PHE A 32 -1.82 -5.34 0.84
C PHE A 32 -3.11 -6.00 0.40
N THR A 33 -3.04 -7.24 -0.08
CA THR A 33 -4.21 -8.08 -0.32
C THR A 33 -4.71 -8.65 1.01
N VAL A 34 -6.00 -8.47 1.25
CA VAL A 34 -6.74 -9.00 2.39
C VAL A 34 -7.57 -10.16 1.89
N ASN A 35 -7.48 -11.29 2.59
CA ASN A 35 -8.31 -12.47 2.35
C ASN A 35 -8.55 -13.15 3.69
N ARG A 36 -9.67 -12.82 4.33
CA ARG A 36 -10.05 -13.33 5.66
C ARG A 36 -11.43 -13.97 5.58
N SER A 37 -11.64 -15.00 6.39
CA SER A 37 -12.94 -15.65 6.56
C SER A 37 -13.12 -16.08 8.01
N TRP A 38 -14.32 -15.90 8.53
CA TRP A 38 -14.70 -16.31 9.88
C TRP A 38 -16.17 -16.73 9.92
N SER A 39 -16.55 -17.43 10.98
CA SER A 39 -17.90 -17.98 11.13
C SER A 39 -18.36 -17.89 12.58
N ASN A 40 -19.68 -17.77 12.77
CA ASN A 40 -20.32 -17.88 14.07
C ASN A 40 -21.60 -18.71 13.92
N GLY A 41 -21.61 -19.91 14.51
CA GLY A 41 -22.71 -20.85 14.30
C GLY A 41 -22.87 -21.23 12.82
N SER A 42 -24.07 -21.03 12.27
CA SER A 42 -24.39 -21.26 10.85
C SER A 42 -23.97 -20.12 9.93
N ASP A 43 -23.62 -18.96 10.50
CA ASP A 43 -23.36 -17.75 9.73
C ASP A 43 -21.88 -17.64 9.37
N ASN A 44 -21.63 -17.21 8.13
CA ASN A 44 -20.30 -17.11 7.57
C ASN A 44 -20.05 -15.70 7.04
N ALA A 45 -18.83 -15.23 7.23
CA ALA A 45 -18.39 -13.96 6.69
C ALA A 45 -16.97 -14.03 6.12
N SER A 46 -16.72 -13.19 5.11
CA SER A 46 -15.40 -13.06 4.50
C SER A 46 -15.11 -11.62 4.14
N LEU A 47 -13.85 -11.23 4.24
CA LEU A 47 -13.34 -9.92 3.85
C LEU A 47 -12.23 -10.11 2.81
N VAL A 48 -12.47 -9.62 1.60
CA VAL A 48 -11.53 -9.74 0.48
C VAL A 48 -11.28 -8.39 -0.16
N GLY A 49 -10.06 -8.14 -0.64
CA GLY A 49 -9.75 -6.91 -1.36
C GLY A 49 -8.37 -6.37 -1.04
N THR A 50 -8.20 -5.06 -1.07
CA THR A 50 -6.90 -4.41 -0.87
C THR A 50 -6.97 -3.23 0.07
N VAL A 51 -5.85 -2.99 0.77
CA VAL A 51 -5.63 -1.79 1.58
C VAL A 51 -4.22 -1.27 1.33
N ASP A 52 -4.09 0.03 1.12
CA ASP A 52 -2.81 0.71 0.97
C ASP A 52 -2.34 1.28 2.30
N VAL A 53 -1.14 0.87 2.72
CA VAL A 53 -0.50 1.34 3.95
C VAL A 53 0.99 1.60 3.68
N PRO A 54 1.55 2.75 4.04
CA PRO A 54 2.99 2.95 3.95
C PRO A 54 3.74 2.00 4.88
N ILE A 55 4.94 1.59 4.46
CA ILE A 55 5.80 0.73 5.29
C ILE A 55 6.16 1.49 6.57
N GLY A 56 5.96 0.86 7.71
CA GLY A 56 6.22 1.45 9.01
C GLY A 56 5.43 0.79 10.14
N SER A 57 5.72 1.24 11.35
CA SER A 57 4.98 0.87 12.56
C SER A 57 4.19 2.10 13.04
N TYR A 58 2.89 1.93 13.23
CA TYR A 58 1.97 2.98 13.62
C TYR A 58 1.25 2.60 14.90
N THR A 59 1.18 3.55 15.83
CA THR A 59 0.42 3.41 17.06
C THR A 59 -0.76 4.37 17.01
N ILE A 60 -1.94 3.83 16.76
CA ILE A 60 -3.20 4.57 16.76
C ILE A 60 -3.66 4.67 18.21
N ASN A 61 -3.74 5.90 18.71
CA ASN A 61 -4.20 6.20 20.07
C ASN A 61 -5.69 6.60 20.08
N SER A 62 -6.18 7.08 21.23
CA SER A 62 -7.56 7.50 21.42
C SER A 62 -8.03 8.69 20.57
N THR A 63 -7.13 9.45 19.93
CA THR A 63 -7.51 10.47 18.95
C THR A 63 -7.72 9.89 17.55
N GLY A 64 -7.49 8.59 17.37
CA GLY A 64 -7.56 7.90 16.08
C GLY A 64 -6.42 8.27 15.13
N THR A 65 -5.34 8.87 15.65
CA THR A 65 -4.20 9.32 14.84
C THR A 65 -2.92 8.60 15.27
N PRO A 66 -1.98 8.39 14.32
CA PRO A 66 -2.12 8.58 12.87
C PRO A 66 -3.08 7.55 12.25
N ASN A 67 -3.75 7.91 11.15
CA ASN A 67 -4.49 6.94 10.33
C ASN A 67 -3.59 6.56 9.13
N PRO A 68 -3.00 5.34 9.11
CA PRO A 68 -2.03 4.97 8.08
C PRO A 68 -2.68 4.42 6.80
N PHE A 69 -4.01 4.30 6.75
CA PHE A 69 -4.75 3.73 5.62
C PHE A 69 -5.05 4.82 4.58
N SER A 70 -4.43 4.74 3.41
CA SER A 70 -4.61 5.76 2.34
C SER A 70 -5.65 5.37 1.30
N ASN A 71 -5.83 4.07 1.06
CA ASN A 71 -6.81 3.54 0.12
C ASN A 71 -7.35 2.24 0.68
N VAL A 72 -8.67 2.09 0.68
CA VAL A 72 -9.36 0.88 1.14
C VAL A 72 -10.29 0.47 0.01
N ASN A 73 -10.19 -0.78 -0.41
CA ASN A 73 -11.09 -1.38 -1.38
C ASN A 73 -11.35 -2.81 -0.95
N LEU A 74 -12.28 -2.97 -0.01
CA LEU A 74 -12.62 -4.25 0.59
C LEU A 74 -14.07 -4.61 0.27
N ILE A 75 -14.31 -5.90 0.12
CA ILE A 75 -15.63 -6.50 -0.04
C ILE A 75 -15.86 -7.40 1.17
N LEU A 76 -16.79 -7.00 2.01
CA LEU A 76 -17.31 -7.80 3.10
C LEU A 76 -18.49 -8.62 2.59
N THR A 77 -18.43 -9.94 2.71
CA THR A 77 -19.55 -10.84 2.40
C THR A 77 -20.05 -11.46 3.69
N VAL A 78 -21.35 -11.41 3.97
CA VAL A 78 -21.99 -12.04 5.13
C VAL A 78 -23.20 -12.83 4.63
N ASN A 79 -23.20 -14.15 4.83
CA ASN A 79 -24.28 -15.04 4.37
C ASN A 79 -24.74 -14.73 2.93
N SER A 80 -23.78 -14.68 2.00
CA SER A 80 -24.00 -14.34 0.58
C SER A 80 -24.37 -12.89 0.26
N ASN A 81 -24.50 -12.00 1.25
CA ASN A 81 -24.73 -10.57 1.00
C ASN A 81 -23.40 -9.81 1.00
N THR A 82 -23.14 -8.99 -0.03
CA THR A 82 -21.86 -8.30 -0.23
C THR A 82 -21.95 -6.79 0.02
N PHE A 83 -20.92 -6.21 0.65
CA PHE A 83 -20.77 -4.79 0.94
C PHE A 83 -19.39 -4.30 0.56
N THR A 84 -19.32 -3.12 -0.05
CA THR A 84 -18.07 -2.42 -0.28
C THR A 84 -17.70 -1.57 0.93
N LEU A 85 -16.45 -1.69 1.36
CA LEU A 85 -15.84 -0.85 2.39
C LEU A 85 -14.68 -0.11 1.73
N ASP A 86 -14.70 1.21 1.85
CA ASP A 86 -13.81 2.14 1.15
C ASP A 86 -13.12 3.14 2.09
N ALA A 87 -13.37 3.02 3.40
CA ALA A 87 -12.76 3.85 4.42
C ALA A 87 -12.33 3.04 5.66
N ALA A 88 -11.24 3.46 6.29
CA ALA A 88 -10.81 2.99 7.60
C ALA A 88 -11.05 4.09 8.64
N ASN A 89 -11.90 3.79 9.62
CA ASN A 89 -12.15 4.58 10.80
C ASN A 89 -11.31 4.04 11.97
N THR A 90 -10.42 4.90 12.45
CA THR A 90 -9.43 4.62 13.49
C THR A 90 -9.80 5.20 14.85
N SER A 91 -10.97 5.84 14.99
CA SER A 91 -11.45 6.43 16.24
C SER A 91 -11.97 5.40 17.25
N GLY A 92 -11.83 4.10 16.98
CA GLY A 92 -12.26 3.00 17.83
C GLY A 92 -11.34 2.70 19.02
N VAL A 93 -10.48 3.63 19.41
CA VAL A 93 -9.52 3.49 20.51
C VAL A 93 -9.97 4.33 21.69
N PHE A 94 -10.00 3.75 22.89
CA PHE A 94 -10.55 4.37 24.09
C PHE A 94 -9.55 4.31 25.25
N GLY A 95 -9.54 5.38 26.05
CA GLY A 95 -8.66 5.54 27.20
C GLY A 95 -7.18 5.51 26.79
N THR A 96 -6.39 4.66 27.45
CA THR A 96 -4.95 4.45 27.16
C THR A 96 -4.68 3.33 26.17
N GLY A 97 -5.73 2.69 25.64
CA GLY A 97 -5.63 1.65 24.64
C GLY A 97 -4.89 2.13 23.38
N GLN A 98 -4.27 1.19 22.69
CA GLN A 98 -3.55 1.45 21.44
C GLN A 98 -3.87 0.34 20.44
N PHE A 99 -4.10 0.74 19.20
CA PHE A 99 -4.13 -0.17 18.06
C PHE A 99 -2.83 -0.04 17.27
N LEU A 100 -2.12 -1.15 17.11
CA LEU A 100 -0.80 -1.18 16.50
C LEU A 100 -0.93 -1.73 15.08
N VAL A 101 -0.45 -0.97 14.12
CA VAL A 101 -0.37 -1.38 12.72
C VAL A 101 1.10 -1.51 12.37
N ASN A 102 1.52 -2.69 11.93
CA ASN A 102 2.87 -2.92 11.43
C ASN A 102 2.82 -3.36 9.97
N ALA A 103 3.24 -2.47 9.08
CA ALA A 103 3.32 -2.70 7.64
C ALA A 103 4.78 -2.91 7.24
N THR A 104 5.07 -4.09 6.71
CA THR A 104 6.39 -4.45 6.16
C THR A 104 6.29 -4.55 4.63
N SER A 105 7.40 -4.86 3.96
CA SER A 105 7.37 -5.13 2.52
C SER A 105 6.58 -6.40 2.14
N SER A 106 6.22 -7.26 3.09
CA SER A 106 5.55 -8.54 2.84
C SER A 106 4.20 -8.70 3.54
N THR A 107 4.02 -8.08 4.71
CA THR A 107 2.85 -8.32 5.57
C THR A 107 2.36 -7.06 6.24
N LEU A 108 1.05 -6.99 6.41
CA LEU A 108 0.34 -6.02 7.23
C LEU A 108 -0.18 -6.76 8.46
N THR A 109 0.29 -6.37 9.64
CA THR A 109 -0.03 -7.04 10.91
C THR A 109 -0.73 -6.06 11.84
N PHE A 110 -1.79 -6.52 12.49
CA PHE A 110 -2.53 -5.78 13.50
C PHE A 110 -2.29 -6.38 14.89
N ASN A 111 -2.17 -5.50 15.88
CA ASN A 111 -2.10 -5.87 17.29
C ASN A 111 -2.79 -4.79 18.13
N THR A 112 -2.96 -5.07 19.41
CA THR A 112 -3.43 -4.09 20.39
C THR A 112 -2.53 -4.08 21.61
N ASN A 113 -2.49 -2.94 22.28
CA ASN A 113 -1.90 -2.80 23.60
C ASN A 113 -2.93 -2.08 24.46
N VAL A 114 -3.59 -2.85 25.33
CA VAL A 114 -4.71 -2.39 26.14
C VAL A 114 -4.53 -2.89 27.57
N SER A 115 -5.06 -2.16 28.53
CA SER A 115 -5.04 -2.53 29.94
C SER A 115 -6.34 -2.11 30.62
N GLY A 116 -6.73 -2.79 31.69
CA GLY A 116 -7.95 -2.49 32.42
C GLY A 116 -9.20 -2.61 31.53
N PHE A 117 -9.97 -1.52 31.42
CA PHE A 117 -11.20 -1.44 30.63
C PHE A 117 -11.00 -0.74 29.27
N ASP A 118 -9.75 -0.43 28.91
CA ASP A 118 -9.45 0.20 27.64
C ASP A 118 -9.67 -0.77 26.48
N ARG A 119 -10.06 -0.23 25.34
CA ARG A 119 -10.34 -0.99 24.13
C ARG A 119 -9.73 -0.31 22.93
N ALA A 120 -9.34 -1.09 21.94
CA ALA A 120 -8.66 -0.60 20.76
C ALA A 120 -9.09 -1.43 19.56
N LYS A 121 -9.79 -0.79 18.63
CA LYS A 121 -10.23 -1.42 17.38
C LYS A 121 -10.11 -0.46 16.20
N VAL A 122 -9.95 -1.04 15.03
CA VAL A 122 -10.11 -0.35 13.75
C VAL A 122 -11.36 -0.87 13.07
N ARG A 123 -12.04 0.03 12.39
CA ARG A 123 -13.25 -0.25 11.63
C ARG A 123 -13.00 0.05 10.16
N PHE A 124 -13.36 -0.88 9.30
CA PHE A 124 -13.48 -0.66 7.86
C PHE A 124 -14.96 -0.53 7.52
N GLN A 125 -15.32 0.51 6.79
CA GLN A 125 -16.71 0.90 6.55
C GLN A 125 -16.89 1.50 5.16
N ASN A 126 -18.15 1.65 4.74
CA ASN A 126 -18.50 2.46 3.59
C ASN A 126 -18.56 3.95 3.98
N SER A 127 -17.86 4.80 3.25
CA SER A 127 -17.70 6.23 3.48
C SER A 127 -18.99 7.00 3.19
N GLY A 128 -19.77 6.55 2.21
CA GLY A 128 -21.10 7.09 1.88
C GLY A 128 -22.18 6.70 2.88
N ASN A 129 -21.91 5.72 3.75
CA ASN A 129 -22.79 5.32 4.83
C ASN A 129 -21.99 5.02 6.11
N PRO A 130 -21.39 6.04 6.74
CA PRO A 130 -20.46 5.86 7.85
C PRO A 130 -21.13 5.41 9.15
N LEU A 131 -22.43 5.65 9.26
CA LEU A 131 -23.32 5.14 10.31
C LEU A 131 -24.09 3.89 9.83
N GLY A 132 -23.78 3.41 8.64
CA GLY A 132 -24.42 2.30 7.96
C GLY A 132 -24.13 0.96 8.60
N ASN A 133 -25.09 0.06 8.41
CA ASN A 133 -25.26 -1.16 9.20
C ASN A 133 -24.26 -2.29 8.91
N ARG A 134 -23.23 -2.04 8.10
CA ARG A 134 -22.34 -3.06 7.53
C ARG A 134 -20.90 -2.56 7.48
N LEU A 135 -20.14 -2.99 8.46
CA LEU A 135 -18.78 -2.57 8.72
C LEU A 135 -18.01 -3.80 9.22
N TYR A 136 -16.70 -3.82 8.99
CA TYR A 136 -15.83 -4.84 9.56
C TYR A 136 -15.01 -4.21 10.67
N GLU A 137 -15.00 -4.82 11.85
CA GLU A 137 -14.16 -4.41 12.97
C GLU A 137 -13.19 -5.52 13.36
N ILE A 138 -12.01 -5.10 13.80
CA ILE A 138 -11.01 -5.97 14.39
C ILE A 138 -10.26 -5.26 15.50
N GLY A 139 -9.98 -5.96 16.59
CA GLY A 139 -9.21 -5.45 17.72
C GLY A 139 -9.64 -6.05 19.04
N THR A 140 -9.38 -5.33 20.13
CA THR A 140 -9.78 -5.70 21.48
C THR A 140 -11.00 -4.89 21.90
N PHE A 141 -12.01 -5.60 22.40
CA PHE A 141 -13.30 -5.10 22.82
C PHE A 141 -13.48 -5.37 24.31
N LEU A 142 -14.34 -4.57 24.95
CA LEU A 142 -14.85 -4.88 26.28
C LEU A 142 -16.17 -5.64 26.11
N ASP A 143 -16.22 -6.88 26.61
CA ASP A 143 -17.45 -7.64 26.68
C ASP A 143 -18.34 -7.05 27.79
N PRO A 144 -19.54 -6.52 27.46
CA PRO A 144 -20.40 -5.87 28.42
C PRO A 144 -21.01 -6.82 29.46
N PHE A 145 -21.02 -8.13 29.19
CA PHE A 145 -21.61 -9.14 30.08
C PHE A 145 -20.58 -9.67 31.08
N THR A 146 -19.35 -9.89 30.63
CA THR A 146 -18.28 -10.44 31.47
C THR A 146 -17.36 -9.37 32.05
N SER A 147 -17.43 -8.14 31.53
CA SER A 147 -16.48 -7.06 31.84
C SER A 147 -15.02 -7.44 31.57
N GLN A 148 -14.79 -8.37 30.63
CA GLN A 148 -13.47 -8.84 30.23
C GLN A 148 -13.10 -8.30 28.85
N LEU A 149 -11.79 -8.17 28.62
CA LEU A 149 -11.26 -7.82 27.31
C LEU A 149 -11.22 -9.07 26.42
N VAL A 150 -11.75 -8.94 25.21
CA VAL A 150 -11.80 -10.01 24.21
C VAL A 150 -11.29 -9.50 22.87
N ASN A 151 -10.47 -10.31 22.21
CA ASN A 151 -9.98 -10.01 20.87
C ASN A 151 -10.94 -10.61 19.85
N LEU A 152 -11.55 -9.74 19.04
CA LEU A 152 -12.58 -10.14 18.10
C LEU A 152 -12.27 -9.60 16.70
N GLU A 153 -12.74 -10.34 15.71
CA GLU A 153 -12.96 -9.85 14.36
C GLU A 153 -14.40 -10.13 13.95
N GLY A 154 -15.02 -9.22 13.22
CA GLY A 154 -16.41 -9.45 12.84
C GLY A 154 -17.08 -8.34 12.06
N SER A 155 -18.23 -8.72 11.51
CA SER A 155 -19.23 -7.78 10.99
C SER A 155 -20.18 -7.43 12.13
N THR A 156 -20.10 -6.21 12.68
CA THR A 156 -21.05 -5.75 13.70
C THR A 156 -22.26 -5.09 13.02
N ALA A 157 -23.46 -5.56 13.36
CA ALA A 157 -24.72 -5.22 12.70
C ALA A 157 -25.52 -4.15 13.47
N SER A 158 -26.41 -3.44 12.76
CA SER A 158 -27.52 -2.71 13.38
C SER A 158 -28.79 -3.59 13.41
N PRO A 159 -29.86 -3.20 14.13
CA PRO A 159 -31.09 -3.99 14.25
C PRO A 159 -31.64 -4.44 12.88
N GLY A 160 -31.88 -5.75 12.74
CA GLY A 160 -32.43 -6.35 11.52
C GLY A 160 -31.42 -7.00 10.57
N PHE A 161 -30.15 -7.08 10.95
CA PHE A 161 -29.10 -7.76 10.16
C PHE A 161 -28.35 -8.81 10.99
N THR A 162 -27.80 -9.83 10.31
CA THR A 162 -27.00 -10.89 10.93
C THR A 162 -25.61 -10.38 11.31
N GLU A 163 -25.26 -10.51 12.59
CA GLU A 163 -23.93 -10.28 13.11
C GLU A 163 -23.09 -11.56 12.99
N VAL A 164 -21.86 -11.44 12.52
CA VAL A 164 -20.92 -12.59 12.48
C VAL A 164 -19.62 -12.14 13.10
N VAL A 165 -19.36 -12.63 14.31
CA VAL A 165 -18.18 -12.29 15.12
C VAL A 165 -17.46 -13.56 15.53
N ALA A 166 -16.14 -13.53 15.44
CA ALA A 166 -15.26 -14.61 15.89
C ALA A 166 -14.14 -14.07 16.78
N SER A 167 -13.58 -14.95 17.61
CA SER A 167 -12.35 -14.64 18.34
C SER A 167 -11.16 -14.61 17.38
N VAL A 168 -10.26 -13.65 17.60
CA VAL A 168 -9.01 -13.52 16.83
C VAL A 168 -7.81 -13.51 17.78
N SER A 169 -6.74 -14.19 17.41
CA SER A 169 -5.48 -14.13 18.16
C SER A 169 -4.65 -12.96 17.66
N LEU A 170 -4.30 -12.02 18.55
CA LEU A 170 -3.44 -10.88 18.25
C LEU A 170 -2.02 -11.13 18.78
N PRO A 171 -0.96 -10.77 18.04
CA PRO A 171 -0.95 -10.10 16.74
C PRO A 171 -1.43 -11.00 15.59
N VAL A 172 -2.12 -10.41 14.60
CA VAL A 172 -2.67 -11.12 13.45
C VAL A 172 -2.19 -10.51 12.13
N THR A 173 -1.80 -11.35 11.17
CA THR A 173 -1.56 -10.91 9.80
C THR A 173 -2.90 -10.59 9.14
N PHE A 174 -3.14 -9.31 8.86
CA PHE A 174 -4.35 -8.82 8.23
C PHE A 174 -4.31 -8.95 6.70
N GLY A 175 -3.13 -8.74 6.09
CA GLY A 175 -2.93 -8.87 4.66
C GLY A 175 -1.48 -9.12 4.27
N THR A 176 -1.28 -9.50 3.01
CA THR A 176 0.03 -9.75 2.40
C THR A 176 0.29 -8.76 1.29
N ALA A 177 1.51 -8.23 1.19
CA ALA A 177 1.86 -7.25 0.17
C ALA A 177 1.70 -7.84 -1.23
N GLN A 178 1.13 -7.06 -2.15
CA GLN A 178 1.17 -7.38 -3.57
C GLN A 178 2.60 -7.16 -4.07
N THR A 179 3.36 -8.24 -4.21
CA THR A 179 4.58 -8.20 -4.99
C THR A 179 4.18 -8.01 -6.44
N ALA A 180 4.60 -6.91 -7.06
CA ALA A 180 4.56 -6.76 -8.51
C ALA A 180 5.30 -7.96 -9.09
N GLN A 181 4.56 -8.90 -9.68
CA GLN A 181 5.14 -9.99 -10.42
C GLN A 181 5.94 -9.34 -11.55
N GLN A 182 7.27 -9.43 -11.46
CA GLN A 182 8.15 -8.99 -12.51
C GLN A 182 7.82 -9.88 -13.71
N VAL A 183 6.96 -9.40 -14.61
CA VAL A 183 6.75 -10.04 -15.90
C VAL A 183 8.14 -10.04 -16.54
N PRO A 184 8.72 -11.22 -16.86
CA PRO A 184 9.97 -11.24 -17.60
C PRO A 184 9.72 -10.44 -18.87
N GLU A 185 10.45 -9.34 -19.06
CA GLU A 185 10.44 -8.64 -20.34
C GLU A 185 10.69 -9.72 -21.41
N PRO A 186 9.83 -9.83 -22.44
CA PRO A 186 10.11 -10.76 -23.51
C PRO A 186 11.51 -10.39 -24.00
N ALA A 187 12.40 -11.38 -24.07
CA ALA A 187 13.75 -11.27 -24.61
C ALA A 187 13.72 -11.01 -26.14
N SER A 188 12.91 -10.03 -26.57
CA SER A 188 12.64 -9.63 -27.94
C SER A 188 13.32 -8.31 -28.28
N LEU A 189 14.32 -7.88 -27.50
CA LEU A 189 15.23 -6.80 -27.92
C LEU A 189 16.39 -7.31 -28.79
N PHE A 190 16.65 -8.61 -28.83
CA PHE A 190 17.73 -9.19 -29.66
C PHE A 190 17.28 -9.65 -31.06
N GLY A 191 15.99 -9.56 -31.39
CA GLY A 191 15.44 -10.03 -32.68
C GLY A 191 15.40 -9.00 -33.82
N LEU A 192 15.53 -7.71 -33.53
CA LEU A 192 15.37 -6.64 -34.55
C LEU A 192 16.70 -6.05 -35.05
N GLY A 193 17.85 -6.55 -34.57
CA GLY A 193 19.18 -6.06 -34.97
C GLY A 193 19.81 -6.75 -36.18
N VAL A 194 19.25 -7.87 -36.67
CA VAL A 194 19.91 -8.73 -37.69
C VAL A 194 19.30 -8.60 -39.09
N LEU A 195 18.22 -7.84 -39.28
CA LEU A 195 17.62 -7.60 -40.60
C LEU A 195 18.20 -6.38 -41.36
N GLY A 196 19.13 -5.63 -40.75
CA GLY A 196 19.65 -4.39 -41.32
C GLY A 196 20.81 -4.53 -42.32
N THR A 197 21.45 -5.69 -42.46
CA THR A 197 22.67 -5.84 -43.29
C THR A 197 22.45 -6.55 -44.63
N LEU A 198 21.25 -7.07 -44.90
CA LEU A 198 20.96 -7.78 -46.16
C LEU A 198 20.31 -6.92 -47.26
N GLY A 199 19.89 -5.68 -46.96
CA GLY A 199 19.18 -4.81 -47.90
C GLY A 199 20.05 -3.88 -48.76
N ALA A 200 21.33 -3.70 -48.43
CA ALA A 200 22.18 -2.65 -49.05
C ALA A 200 23.16 -3.17 -50.13
N ALA A 201 23.05 -4.43 -50.56
CA ALA A 201 23.91 -5.00 -51.62
C ALA A 201 23.18 -5.23 -52.96
N SER A 202 21.85 -5.08 -53.02
CA SER A 202 21.09 -5.36 -54.24
C SER A 202 20.75 -4.10 -55.01
N THR A 203 21.66 -3.74 -55.92
CA THR A 203 21.52 -2.97 -57.18
C THR A 203 22.58 -1.88 -57.36
N LEU A 204 23.84 -2.21 -57.10
CA LEU A 204 24.98 -1.48 -57.66
C LEU A 204 25.50 -2.19 -58.91
N LYS A 205 24.66 -2.37 -59.94
CA LYS A 205 25.17 -2.71 -61.29
C LYS A 205 24.31 -2.11 -62.39
N ARG A 206 25.02 -1.42 -63.29
CA ARG A 206 24.65 -0.96 -64.63
C ARG A 206 24.23 0.50 -64.71
N LYS A 207 25.20 1.40 -64.60
CA LYS A 207 25.43 2.51 -65.56
C LYS A 207 26.85 3.06 -65.42
N LEU A 208 27.82 2.30 -65.91
CA LEU A 208 29.13 2.82 -66.30
C LEU A 208 29.45 2.26 -67.67
N LYS A 209 29.19 3.05 -68.73
CA LYS A 209 30.25 3.56 -69.61
C LYS A 209 29.68 4.59 -70.61
N PRO A 210 30.16 5.84 -70.60
CA PRO A 210 30.13 6.72 -71.77
C PRO A 210 31.45 6.57 -72.53
N SER A 211 31.42 6.35 -73.84
CA SER A 211 32.44 6.88 -74.75
C SER A 211 32.16 6.53 -76.22
N LYS A 212 32.13 7.60 -77.03
CA LYS A 212 32.74 7.73 -78.36
C LYS A 212 31.82 7.63 -79.58
N SER A 213 31.57 8.82 -80.15
CA SER A 213 31.25 9.07 -81.55
C SER A 213 32.51 8.92 -82.42
N ALA A 214 32.40 8.30 -83.59
CA ALA A 214 33.01 8.73 -84.86
C ALA A 214 32.75 7.68 -85.96
N GLU A 215 31.91 8.09 -86.91
CA GLU A 215 31.90 7.83 -88.35
C GLU A 215 33.14 7.14 -88.96
N LYS A 216 32.92 6.18 -89.88
CA LYS A 216 33.33 6.21 -91.31
C LYS A 216 33.68 4.82 -91.89
N GLU A 217 33.09 4.55 -93.06
CA GLU A 217 33.57 3.76 -94.22
C GLU A 217 33.54 2.20 -94.25
N THR A 218 32.75 1.70 -95.21
CA THR A 218 32.87 0.46 -96.00
C THR A 218 34.19 0.43 -96.80
N PRO A 219 34.80 -0.74 -97.12
CA PRO A 219 34.34 -1.54 -98.26
C PRO A 219 34.55 -3.08 -98.19
N LYS A 220 33.97 -3.69 -99.22
CA LYS A 220 33.91 -5.07 -99.69
C LYS A 220 35.27 -5.57 -100.22
N VAL A 221 35.60 -6.85 -99.99
CA VAL A 221 36.50 -7.71 -100.80
C VAL A 221 35.96 -9.15 -100.61
N GLY A 222 35.56 -9.95 -101.60
CA GLY A 222 36.28 -10.43 -102.79
C GLY A 222 36.71 -9.45 -103.86
#